data_AF-A0A258LFV7-F1
#
_entry.id   AF-A0A258LFV7-F1
#
_cell.length_a   1.000
_cell.length_b   1.000
_cell.length_c   1.000
_cell.angle_alpha   90.00
_cell.angle_beta   90.00
_cell.angle_gamma   90.00
#
_symmetry.space_group_name_H-M   'P 1'
#
loop_
_entity.id
_entity.type
_entity.pdbx_description
1 polymer ?
#
loop_
_entity_poly.entity_id
_entity_poly.type
_entity_poly.pdbx_seq_one_letter_code
_entity_poly.pdbx_strand_id
1 'polypeptide(L)' 'LSGGILVDFAGMKPKARLRLIEPLTTALKSDPLPSRLLGFSNLGFAEISRPRIRPPLHEILNP' A
#
# COMPACT_ATOMS: atom_id res chain seq x y z
N LEU A 1 6.13 -8.40 -3.93
CA LEU A 1 5.37 -7.15 -4.10
C LEU A 1 6.28 -5.98 -3.72
N SER A 2 6.48 -5.02 -4.60
CA SER A 2 7.39 -3.88 -4.40
C SER A 2 7.07 -2.76 -5.39
N GLY A 3 7.58 -1.56 -5.15
CA GLY A 3 7.31 -0.37 -5.94
C GLY A 3 6.11 0.41 -5.43
N GLY A 4 5.45 1.13 -6.32
CA GLY A 4 4.17 1.79 -6.05
C GLY A 4 3.04 0.77 -6.06
N ILE A 5 2.26 0.74 -4.98
CA ILE A 5 1.12 -0.14 -4.80
C ILE A 5 -0.10 0.76 -4.62
N LEU A 6 -1.13 0.55 -5.45
CA LEU A 6 -2.42 1.24 -5.35
C LEU A 6 -3.44 0.26 -4.78
N VAL A 7 -4.11 0.67 -3.69
CA VAL A 7 -5.18 -0.12 -3.08
C VAL A 7 -6.49 0.63 -3.21
N ASP A 8 -7.46 -0.01 -3.87
CA ASP A 8 -8.84 0.48 -3.94
C ASP A 8 -9.67 -0.07 -2.77
N PHE A 9 -10.21 0.83 -1.97
CA PHE A 9 -11.21 0.51 -0.96
C PHE A 9 -12.60 0.68 -1.57
N ALA A 10 -12.99 -0.31 -2.38
CA ALA A 10 -14.29 -0.39 -3.04
C ALA A 10 -15.44 -0.37 -2.02
N GLY A 11 -16.54 0.29 -2.38
CA GLY A 11 -17.74 0.40 -1.52
C GLY A 11 -17.62 1.38 -0.34
N MET A 12 -16.43 1.93 -0.05
CA MET A 12 -16.26 2.92 1.01
C MET A 12 -16.52 4.34 0.52
N LYS A 13 -17.24 5.13 1.33
CA LYS A 13 -17.39 6.58 1.10
C LYS A 13 -16.03 7.28 1.24
N PRO A 14 -15.71 8.31 0.44
CA PRO A 14 -14.41 9.00 0.49
C PRO A 14 -14.01 9.48 1.91
N LYS A 15 -14.95 10.05 2.66
CA LYS A 15 -14.70 10.49 4.06
C LYS A 15 -14.34 9.35 5.00
N ALA A 16 -14.86 8.14 4.77
CA ALA A 16 -14.55 6.97 5.58
C ALA A 16 -13.13 6.45 5.31
N ARG A 17 -12.61 6.63 4.08
CA ARG A 17 -11.26 6.21 3.70
C ARG A 17 -10.18 6.95 4.49
N LEU A 18 -10.37 8.24 4.77
CA LEU A 18 -9.42 9.02 5.58
C LEU A 18 -9.21 8.45 6.99
N ARG A 19 -10.21 7.75 7.54
CA ARG A 19 -10.08 7.05 8.84
C ARG A 19 -9.14 5.85 8.78
N LEU A 20 -8.80 5.37 7.59
CA LEU A 20 -7.86 4.27 7.38
C LEU A 20 -6.40 4.73 7.40
N ILE A 21 -6.11 6.03 7.39
CA ILE A 21 -4.73 6.54 7.35
C ILE A 21 -3.91 6.00 8.53
N GLU A 22 -4.41 6.16 9.75
CA GLU A 22 -3.71 5.72 10.96
C GLU A 22 -3.62 4.17 11.05
N PRO A 23 -4.71 3.41 10.87
CA PRO A 23 -4.63 1.94 10.81
C PRO A 23 -3.64 1.41 9.77
N LEU A 24 -3.67 1.96 8.54
CA LEU A 24 -2.75 1.55 7.46
C LEU A 24 -1.31 1.90 7.80
N THR A 25 -1.07 3.13 8.26
CA THR A 25 0.28 3.57 8.67
C THR A 25 0.83 2.68 9.78
N THR A 26 -0.01 2.31 10.75
CA THR A 26 0.38 1.44 11.87
C THR A 26 0.66 0.01 11.41
N ALA A 27 -0.18 -0.56 10.56
CA ALA A 27 0.04 -1.89 10.01
C ALA A 27 1.35 -1.97 9.21
N LEU A 28 1.64 -0.94 8.39
CA LEU A 28 2.85 -0.89 7.56
C LEU A 28 4.15 -0.79 8.37
N LYS A 29 4.12 -0.29 9.61
CA LYS A 29 5.30 -0.25 10.50
C LYS A 29 5.82 -1.65 10.85
N SER A 30 4.98 -2.68 10.78
CA SER A 30 5.38 -4.06 11.05
C SER A 30 6.11 -4.72 9.87
N ASP A 31 6.15 -4.09 8.69
CA ASP A 31 6.87 -4.63 7.54
C ASP A 31 8.39 -4.56 7.80
N PRO A 32 9.13 -5.68 7.67
CA PRO A 32 10.58 -5.68 7.82
C PRO A 32 11.29 -4.80 6.78
N LEU A 33 10.60 -4.44 5.68
CA LEU A 33 11.03 -3.40 4.77
C LEU A 33 10.18 -2.15 5.00
N PRO A 34 10.78 -0.95 5.00
CA PRO A 34 10.08 0.29 5.37
C PRO A 34 9.05 0.70 4.31
N SER A 35 7.88 0.06 4.37
CA SER A 35 6.71 0.40 3.58
C SER A 35 6.04 1.65 4.15
N ARG A 36 5.65 2.57 3.27
CA ARG A 36 5.05 3.84 3.67
C ARG A 36 3.75 4.07 2.92
N LEU A 37 2.72 4.46 3.66
CA LEU A 37 1.54 5.08 3.09
C LEU A 37 1.89 6.51 2.68
N LEU A 38 1.72 6.84 1.40
CA LEU A 38 1.91 8.19 0.86
C LEU A 38 0.66 9.05 1.08
N GLY A 39 -0.50 8.40 1.12
CA GLY A 39 -1.79 9.05 1.35
C GLY A 39 -2.89 8.46 0.48
N PHE A 40 -3.97 9.21 0.32
CA PHE A 40 -5.02 8.90 -0.63
C PHE A 40 -4.90 9.81 -1.86
N SER A 41 -4.96 9.22 -3.04
CA SER A 41 -4.95 9.95 -4.31
C SER A 41 -6.27 10.70 -4.54
N ASN A 42 -6.31 11.59 -5.53
CA ASN A 42 -7.55 12.28 -5.93
C ASN A 42 -8.64 11.32 -6.43
N LEU A 43 -8.25 10.13 -6.92
CA LEU A 43 -9.17 9.05 -7.30
C LEU A 43 -9.61 8.20 -6.11
N GLY A 44 -9.03 8.43 -4.93
CA GLY A 44 -9.37 7.77 -3.69
C GLY A 44 -8.67 6.43 -3.46
N PHE A 45 -7.59 6.15 -4.19
CA PHE A 45 -6.71 5.00 -3.92
C PHE A 45 -5.77 5.30 -2.77
N ALA A 46 -5.50 4.32 -1.91
CA ALA A 46 -4.36 4.42 -1.00
C ALA A 46 -3.07 4.13 -1.79
N GLU A 47 -2.13 5.06 -1.71
CA GLU A 47 -0.84 4.95 -2.37
C GLU A 47 0.21 4.47 -1.38
N ILE A 48 0.84 3.33 -1.66
CA ILE A 48 1.87 2.73 -0.80
C ILE A 48 3.17 2.62 -1.59
N SER A 49 4.27 3.02 -0.97
CA SER A 49 5.62 2.79 -1.48
C SER A 49 6.30 1.69 -0.67
N ARG A 50 6.74 0.62 -1.36
CA ARG A 50 7.49 -0.49 -0.75
C ARG A 50 8.81 -0.72 -1.50
N PRO A 51 9.98 -0.60 -0.83
CA PRO A 51 11.27 -0.80 -1.50
C PRO A 51 11.40 -2.16 -2.20
N ARG A 52 12.01 -2.17 -3.40
CA ARG A 52 12.37 -3.39 -4.14
C ARG A 52 13.81 -3.75 -3.84
N ILE A 53 14.05 -4.64 -2.87
CA ILE A 53 15.39 -5.13 -2.53
C ILE A 53 15.72 -6.50 -3.12
N ARG A 54 14.69 -7.25 -3.54
CA ARG A 54 14.79 -8.61 -4.10
C ARG A 54 13.68 -8.80 -5.15
N PRO A 55 13.83 -9.76 -6.09
CA PRO A 55 12.74 -10.13 -6.98
C PRO A 55 11.47 -10.48 -6.18
N PRO A 56 10.29 -9.95 -6.56
CA PRO A 56 9.02 -10.35 -5.99
C PRO A 56 8.68 -11.81 -6.34
N LEU A 57 7.85 -12.44 -5.51
CA LEU A 57 7.50 -13.86 -5.63
C LEU A 57 7.02 -14.29 -7.02
N HIS A 58 6.27 -13.46 -7.75
CA HIS A 58 5.78 -13.84 -9.09
C HIS A 58 6.91 -14.01 -10.11
N GLU A 59 7.99 -13.22 -10.02
CA GLU A 59 9.18 -13.38 -10.87
C GLU A 59 9.97 -14.64 -10.50
N ILE A 60 9.81 -15.14 -9.27
CA ILE A 60 10.48 -16.37 -8.80
C ILE A 60 9.68 -17.61 -9.22
N LEU A 61 8.36 -17.55 -9.11
CA LEU A 61 7.47 -18.68 -9.38
C LEU A 61 7.12 -18.84 -10.86
N ASN A 62 7.04 -17.73 -11.61
CA ASN A 62 6.72 -17.69 -13.03
C ASN A 62 7.80 -16.90 -13.79
N PRO A 63 9.01 -17.48 -13.96
CA PRO A 63 10.13 -16.82 -14.63
C PRO A 63 9.91 -16.61 -16.12
#